data_AF-A0AAD5A6E7-F1
#
_entry.id   AF-A0AAD5A6E7-F1
#
_cell.length_a   1.000
_cell.length_b   1.000
_cell.length_c   1.000
_cell.angle_alpha   90.00
_cell.angle_beta   90.00
_cell.angle_gamma   90.00
#
_symmetry.space_group_name_H-M   'P 1'
#
loop_
_entity.id
_entity.type
_entity.pdbx_description
1 polymer ?
#
loop_
_entity_poly.entity_id
_entity_poly.type
_entity_poly.pdbx_seq_one_letter_code
_entity_poly.pdbx_strand_id
1 'polypeptide(L)' 'MACALAGELKCKDGRTNRFKVEAENNLRSIIGGVKKLSAEISVVLTELVEEEKSAGSGERVRMR' A
#
# COMPACT_ATOMS: atom_id res chain seq x y z
N MET A 1 6.53 23.61 13.19
CA MET A 1 6.28 23.34 11.76
C MET A 1 5.98 21.87 11.60
N ALA A 2 4.92 21.52 10.86
CA ALA A 2 4.58 20.14 10.53
C ALA A 2 5.24 19.77 9.19
N CYS A 3 5.72 18.54 9.08
CA CYS A 3 6.28 17.94 7.87
C CYS A 3 5.27 16.91 7.34
N ALA A 4 5.15 16.77 6.02
CA ALA A 4 4.30 15.75 5.41
C ALA A 4 5.18 14.70 4.74
N LEU A 5 4.97 13.44 5.13
CA LEU A 5 5.56 12.28 4.47
C LEU A 5 4.56 11.79 3.42
N ALA A 6 4.99 11.67 2.18
CA ALA A 6 4.16 11.23 1.07
C ALA A 6 4.75 9.98 0.40
N GLY A 7 3.88 9.10 -0.06
CA GLY A 7 4.24 7.92 -0.83
C GLY A 7 3.27 7.71 -1.97
N GLU A 8 3.72 7.07 -3.05
CA GLU A 8 2.89 6.69 -4.18
C GLU A 8 3.20 5.26 -4.60
N LEU A 9 2.16 4.45 -4.78
CA LEU A 9 2.23 3.10 -5.33
C LEU A 9 1.50 3.10 -6.67
N LYS A 10 2.23 2.74 -7.73
CA LYS A 10 1.68 2.60 -9.09
C LYS A 10 1.64 1.14 -9.50
N CYS A 11 0.46 0.64 -9.77
CA CYS A 11 0.21 -0.70 -10.26
C CYS A 11 0.34 -0.75 -11.78
N LYS A 12 0.65 -1.93 -12.32
CA LYS A 12 0.84 -2.13 -13.78
C LYS A 12 -0.45 -1.94 -14.59
N ASP A 13 -1.60 -2.09 -13.94
CA ASP A 13 -2.94 -1.85 -14.49
C ASP A 13 -3.30 -0.35 -14.55
N GLY A 14 -2.39 0.54 -14.14
CA GLY A 14 -2.59 1.98 -14.11
C GLY A 14 -3.23 2.51 -12.83
N ARG A 15 -3.67 1.64 -11.89
CA ARG A 15 -4.15 2.07 -10.57
C ARG A 15 -3.00 2.75 -9.81
N THR A 16 -3.30 3.88 -9.16
CA THR A 16 -2.33 4.63 -8.35
C THR A 16 -2.91 4.88 -6.96
N ASN A 17 -2.19 4.45 -5.93
CA ASN A 17 -2.51 4.71 -4.53
C ASN A 17 -1.55 5.76 -3.98
N ARG A 18 -2.10 6.81 -3.38
CA ARG A 18 -1.32 7.89 -2.77
C ARG A 18 -1.50 7.86 -1.27
N PHE A 19 -0.40 8.04 -0.57
CA PHE A 19 -0.34 8.02 0.88
C PHE A 19 0.20 9.35 1.38
N LYS A 20 -0.37 9.87 2.45
CA LYS A 20 0.09 11.09 3.10
C LYS A 20 -0.05 10.95 4.61
N VAL A 21 1.07 11.10 5.31
CA VAL A 21 1.14 11.07 6.76
C VAL A 21 1.73 12.38 7.25
N GLU A 22 0.99 13.08 8.10
CA GLU A 22 1.50 14.27 8.78
C GLU A 22 2.40 13.85 9.94
N ALA A 23 3.53 14.54 10.09
CA ALA A 23 4.49 14.34 11.15
C ALA A 23 4.94 15.70 11.70
N GLU A 24 5.36 15.72 12.94
CA GLU A 24 6.00 16.90 13.53
C GLU A 24 7.45 17.01 13.03
N ASN A 25 8.01 18.23 13.07
CA ASN A 25 9.41 18.47 12.70
C ASN A 25 10.39 18.01 13.80
N ASN A 26 10.29 16.75 14.20
CA ASN A 26 11.26 16.06 15.05
C ASN A 26 11.44 14.61 14.58
N LEU A 27 12.65 14.07 14.77
CA LEU A 27 13.02 12.76 14.25
C LEU A 27 12.12 11.63 14.78
N ARG A 28 11.66 11.74 16.03
CA ARG A 28 10.79 10.73 16.65
C ARG A 28 9.44 10.65 15.91
N SER A 29 8.84 11.78 15.61
CA SER A 29 7.58 11.88 14.87
C SER A 29 7.76 11.43 13.41
N ILE A 30 8.86 11.82 12.76
CA ILE A 30 9.18 11.39 11.38
C ILE A 30 9.33 9.86 11.30
N ILE A 31 10.07 9.23 12.22
CA ILE A 31 10.22 7.77 12.27
C ILE A 31 8.86 7.09 12.47
N GLY A 32 8.02 7.64 13.36
CA GLY A 32 6.65 7.17 13.55
C GLY A 32 5.82 7.25 12.26
N GLY A 33 5.93 8.37 11.55
CA GLY A 33 5.25 8.59 10.27
C GLY A 33 5.71 7.64 9.16
N VAL A 34 7.01 7.37 9.07
CA VAL A 34 7.56 6.37 8.11
C VAL A 34 7.03 4.98 8.43
N LYS A 35 6.99 4.58 9.70
CA LYS A 35 6.42 3.29 10.12
C LYS A 35 4.95 3.18 9.74
N LYS A 36 4.17 4.25 9.97
CA LYS A 36 2.76 4.30 9.60
C LYS A 36 2.58 4.15 8.09
N LEU A 37 3.34 4.91 7.30
CA LEU A 37 3.33 4.83 5.84
C LEU A 37 3.65 3.41 5.35
N SER A 38 4.65 2.76 5.95
CA SER A 38 5.03 1.38 5.59
C SER A 38 3.92 0.37 5.89
N ALA A 39 3.18 0.55 6.99
CA ALA A 39 2.08 -0.33 7.36
C ALA A 39 0.90 -0.17 6.39
N GLU A 40 0.52 1.08 6.07
CA GLU A 40 -0.55 1.37 5.10
C GLU A 40 -0.23 0.79 3.71
N ILE A 41 1.00 0.95 3.22
CA ILE A 41 1.42 0.37 1.94
C ILE A 41 1.37 -1.16 1.99
N SER A 42 1.78 -1.77 3.10
CA SER A 42 1.79 -3.23 3.26
C SER A 42 0.38 -3.83 3.21
N VAL A 43 -0.63 -3.13 3.74
CA VAL A 43 -2.04 -3.53 3.65
C VAL A 43 -2.47 -3.60 2.19
N VAL A 44 -2.25 -2.52 1.43
CA VAL A 44 -2.61 -2.46 0.01
C VAL A 44 -1.89 -3.55 -0.79
N LEU A 45 -0.61 -3.78 -0.54
CA LEU A 45 0.13 -4.85 -1.21
C LEU A 45 -0.42 -6.24 -0.87
N THR A 46 -0.85 -6.46 0.38
CA THR A 46 -1.47 -7.72 0.80
C THR A 46 -2.79 -7.94 0.07
N GLU A 47 -3.63 -6.90 -0.01
CA GLU A 47 -4.90 -6.96 -0.75
C GLU A 47 -4.67 -7.30 -2.23
N LEU A 48 -3.71 -6.65 -2.89
CA LEU A 48 -3.36 -6.94 -4.29
C LEU A 48 -2.91 -8.40 -4.50
N VAL A 49 -2.14 -8.97 -3.56
CA VAL A 49 -1.74 -10.37 -3.63
C VAL A 49 -2.94 -11.31 -3.47
N GLU A 50 -3.88 -11.00 -2.58
CA GLU A 50 -5.10 -11.80 -2.42
C GLU A 50 -6.06 -11.68 -3.62
N GLU A 51 -6.13 -10.51 -4.25
CA GLU A 51 -6.83 -10.31 -5.54
C GLU A 51 -6.25 -11.22 -6.63
N GLU A 52 -4.91 -11.27 -6.78
CA GLU A 52 -4.24 -12.12 -7.76
C GLU A 52 -4.46 -13.62 -7.49
N LYS A 53 -4.40 -14.05 -6.23
CA LYS A 53 -4.69 -15.45 -5.85
C LYS A 53 -6.12 -15.84 -6.19
N SER A 54 -7.08 -14.96 -5.93
CA SER A 54 -8.49 -15.19 -6.21
C SER A 54 -8.74 -15.33 -7.71
N ALA A 55 -8.12 -14.48 -8.53
CA ALA A 55 -8.22 -14.53 -9.99
C ALA A 55 -7.65 -15.84 -10.58
N GLY A 56 -6.54 -16.35 -10.05
CA GLY A 56 -5.92 -17.60 -10.51
C GLY A 56 -6.67 -18.89 -10.13
N SER A 57 -7.61 -18.84 -9.19
CA SER A 57 -8.36 -20.02 -8.71
C SER A 57 -9.59 -20.36 -9.54
N GLY A 58 -10.06 -19.46 -10.41
CA GLY A 58 -11.24 -19.65 -11.26
C GLY A 58 -11.01 -20.49 -12.54
N GLU A 59 -9.76 -20.71 -12.94
CA GLU A 59 -9.43 -21.35 -14.23
C GLU A 59 -9.41 -22.89 -14.18
N ARG A 60 -9.57 -23.50 -12.99
CA ARG A 60 -9.58 -24.96 -12.81
C ARG A 60 -10.97 -25.62 -12.71
N VAL A 61 -12.06 -24.83 -12.73
CA VAL A 61 -13.45 -25.35 -12.64
C VAL A 61 -14.18 -25.25 -14.00
N ARG A 62 -13.44 -25.33 -15.11
CA ARG A 62 -14.01 -25.43 -16.48
C ARG A 62 -13.34 -26.49 -17.35
N MET A 63 -12.76 -27.52 -16.76
CA MET A 63 -12.49 -28.77 -17.47
C MET A 63 -13.46 -29.81 -16.93
N ARG A 64 -14.60 -29.92 -17.64
CA ARG A 64 -15.47 -31.09 -17.64
C ARG A 64 -14.70 -32.33 -18.09
#